data_AF-A0A6N2WGT5-F1
#
_entry.id   AF-A0A6N2WGT5-F1
#
_cell.length_a   1.000
_cell.length_b   1.000
_cell.length_c   1.000
_cell.angle_alpha   90.00
_cell.angle_beta   90.00
_cell.angle_gamma   90.00
#
_symmetry.space_group_name_H-M   'P 1'
#
loop_
_entity.id
_entity.type
_entity.pdbx_description
1 polymer ?
#
loop_
_entity_poly.entity_id
_entity_poly.type
_entity_poly.pdbx_seq_one_letter_code
_entity_poly.pdbx_strand_id
1 'polypeptide(L)'
;MQLSLNVYKKDNKKEVEKVVVANEFDIMFGTVEDLVALIDVDKLDGEAKDIDLIAAVAKLLSGGMGKVKEVILEIFPDLTEEELRRTKAKELISVVVAVLKYGFTNMENVGSKN
;
A
#
# COMPACT_ATOMS: atom_id res chain seq x y z
N MET A 1 -2.81 -0.43 13.50
CA MET A 1 -2.81 -1.56 12.56
C MET A 1 -1.37 -1.78 12.14
N GLN A 2 -0.89 -3.01 12.34
CA GLN A 2 0.46 -3.41 11.99
C GLN A 2 0.49 -3.93 10.56
N LEU A 3 1.36 -3.39 9.71
CA LEU A 3 1.57 -3.89 8.35
C LEU A 3 2.80 -4.79 8.35
N SER A 4 2.71 -5.95 7.72
CA SER A 4 3.82 -6.89 7.58
C SER A 4 3.97 -7.32 6.13
N LEU A 5 5.21 -7.40 5.66
CA LEU A 5 5.52 -7.86 4.32
C LEU A 5 6.62 -8.92 4.36
N ASN A 6 6.38 -10.06 3.69
CA ASN A 6 7.36 -11.14 3.66
C ASN A 6 8.33 -10.96 2.50
N VAL A 7 9.62 -11.07 2.81
CA VAL A 7 10.69 -11.17 1.83
C VAL A 7 11.08 -12.63 1.69
N TYR A 8 11.02 -13.15 0.48
CA TYR A 8 11.28 -14.57 0.21
C TYR A 8 12.72 -14.80 -0.21
N LYS A 9 13.24 -16.01 0.07
CA LYS A 9 14.60 -16.39 -0.34
C LYS A 9 14.77 -16.29 -1.86
N LYS A 10 15.93 -15.82 -2.29
CA LYS A 10 16.27 -15.64 -3.72
C LYS A 10 16.16 -16.95 -4.52
N ASP A 11 16.63 -18.05 -3.93
CA ASP A 11 16.64 -19.37 -4.55
C ASP A 11 15.34 -20.15 -4.35
N ASN A 12 14.49 -19.74 -3.40
CA ASN A 12 13.24 -20.41 -3.07
C ASN A 12 12.13 -19.43 -2.70
N LYS A 13 11.29 -19.09 -3.69
CA LYS A 13 10.15 -18.16 -3.56
C LYS A 13 9.01 -18.64 -2.65
N LYS A 14 9.13 -19.82 -2.03
CA LYS A 14 8.16 -20.34 -1.05
C LYS A 14 8.59 -20.11 0.39
N GLU A 15 9.90 -20.03 0.64
CA GLU A 15 10.45 -19.87 1.98
C GLU A 15 10.67 -18.40 2.30
N VAL A 16 10.18 -17.96 3.45
CA VAL A 16 10.36 -16.59 3.94
C VAL A 16 11.78 -16.47 4.49
N GLU A 17 12.51 -15.46 4.02
CA GLU A 17 13.84 -15.11 4.50
C GLU A 17 13.77 -14.14 5.67
N LYS A 18 12.94 -13.10 5.52
CA LYS A 18 12.68 -12.12 6.58
C LYS A 18 11.26 -11.58 6.48
N VAL A 19 10.71 -11.14 7.61
CA VAL A 19 9.44 -10.43 7.69
C VAL A 19 9.76 -9.00 8.10
N VAL A 20 9.44 -8.04 7.24
CA VAL A 20 9.52 -6.61 7.61
C VAL A 20 8.17 -6.19 8.17
N VAL A 21 8.21 -5.43 9.25
CA VAL A 21 7.03 -5.02 10.00
C VAL A 21 7.07 -3.50 10.14
N ALA A 22 6.02 -2.85 9.67
CA ALA A 22 5.79 -1.43 9.90
C ALA A 22 4.78 -1.29 11.04
N ASN A 23 5.22 -0.69 12.14
CA ASN A 23 4.36 -0.39 13.27
C ASN A 23 3.67 0.96 13.05
N GLU A 24 2.34 0.88 12.99
CA GLU A 24 1.36 1.92 13.28
C GLU A 24 1.66 3.36 12.79
N PHE A 25 1.05 3.68 11.65
CA PHE A 25 0.37 4.96 11.40
C PHE A 25 1.18 6.26 11.23
N ASP A 26 2.50 6.27 11.31
CA ASP A 26 3.32 7.44 10.87
C ASP A 26 3.50 7.50 9.34
N ILE A 27 2.44 7.19 8.59
CA ILE A 27 2.42 7.45 7.15
C ILE A 27 2.11 8.94 7.00
N MET A 28 3.05 9.69 6.40
CA MET A 28 2.82 11.11 6.14
C MET A 28 1.59 11.29 5.26
N PHE A 29 0.76 12.27 5.57
CA PHE A 29 -0.43 12.57 4.77
C PHE A 29 -0.10 12.78 3.28
N GLY A 30 1.06 13.38 2.97
CA GLY A 30 1.53 13.53 1.59
C GLY A 30 1.70 12.21 0.84
N THR A 31 2.12 11.15 1.52
CA THR A 31 2.23 9.80 0.94
C THR A 31 0.85 9.23 0.58
N VAL A 32 -0.18 9.52 1.40
CA VAL A 32 -1.56 9.15 1.12
C VAL A 32 -2.12 9.99 -0.04
N GLU A 33 -1.88 11.30 -0.03
CA GLU A 33 -2.29 12.23 -1.08
C GLU A 33 -1.71 11.82 -2.43
N ASP A 34 -0.42 11.48 -2.48
CA ASP A 34 0.26 11.00 -3.69
C ASP A 34 -0.37 9.70 -4.23
N LEU A 35 -0.73 8.76 -3.35
CA LEU A 35 -1.39 7.52 -3.78
C LEU A 35 -2.82 7.77 -4.26
N VAL A 36 -3.57 8.63 -3.56
CA VAL A 36 -4.96 8.97 -3.92
C VAL A 36 -5.01 9.75 -5.23
N ALA A 37 -4.08 10.68 -5.47
CA ALA A 37 -3.98 11.45 -6.71
C ALA A 37 -3.71 10.57 -7.95
N LEU A 38 -3.10 9.41 -7.76
CA LEU A 38 -2.85 8.43 -8.82
C LEU A 38 -4.05 7.49 -9.06
N ILE A 39 -5.06 7.55 -8.20
CA ILE A 39 -6.27 6.74 -8.31
C ILE A 39 -7.41 7.64 -8.75
N ASP A 40 -8.28 7.08 -9.58
CA ASP A 40 -9.51 7.75 -10.00
C ASP A 40 -10.51 7.72 -8.83
N VAL A 41 -10.35 8.66 -7.90
CA VAL A 41 -11.10 8.73 -6.62
C VAL A 41 -12.61 8.85 -6.83
N ASP A 42 -13.03 9.37 -7.99
CA ASP A 42 -14.43 9.44 -8.41
C ASP A 42 -15.10 8.05 -8.54
N LYS A 43 -14.30 6.98 -8.62
CA LYS A 43 -14.76 5.57 -8.61
C LYS A 43 -14.69 4.92 -7.25
N LEU A 44 -14.17 5.63 -6.25
CA LEU A 44 -14.03 5.18 -4.89
C LEU A 44 -15.03 5.95 -4.03
N ASP A 45 -16.31 5.73 -4.28
CA ASP A 45 -17.34 6.16 -3.34
C ASP A 45 -17.23 5.36 -2.03
N GLY A 46 -17.84 5.84 -0.95
CA GLY A 46 -17.78 5.19 0.37
C GLY A 46 -18.34 3.76 0.42
N GLU A 47 -18.88 3.26 -0.69
CA GLU A 47 -19.35 1.88 -0.89
C GLU A 47 -18.42 1.04 -1.80
N ALA A 48 -17.27 1.59 -2.21
CA ALA A 48 -16.30 0.91 -3.06
C ALA A 48 -15.95 -0.46 -2.46
N LYS A 49 -16.35 -1.52 -3.17
CA LYS A 49 -16.11 -2.88 -2.72
C LYS A 49 -14.61 -3.14 -2.76
N ASP A 50 -14.13 -4.04 -1.90
CA ASP A 50 -12.72 -4.44 -1.88
C ASP A 50 -12.17 -4.80 -3.28
N ILE A 51 -13.03 -5.29 -4.16
CA ILE A 51 -12.69 -5.62 -5.55
C ILE A 51 -12.39 -4.38 -6.41
N ASP A 52 -13.09 -3.27 -6.20
CA ASP A 52 -12.91 -2.01 -6.92
C ASP A 52 -11.61 -1.32 -6.47
N LEU A 53 -11.32 -1.37 -5.16
CA LEU A 53 -10.04 -0.90 -4.62
C LEU A 53 -8.87 -1.74 -5.13
N ILE A 54 -9.02 -3.06 -5.19
CA ILE A 54 -7.99 -3.96 -5.75
C ILE A 54 -7.76 -3.67 -7.24
N ALA A 55 -8.82 -3.43 -8.01
CA ALA A 55 -8.71 -3.08 -9.43
C ALA A 55 -8.01 -1.72 -9.62
N ALA A 56 -8.34 -0.73 -8.78
CA ALA A 56 -7.67 0.56 -8.76
C ALA A 56 -6.17 0.43 -8.42
N VAL A 57 -5.83 -0.37 -7.40
CA VAL A 57 -4.43 -0.66 -7.03
C VAL A 57 -3.70 -1.42 -8.13
N ALA A 58 -4.35 -2.36 -8.82
CA ALA A 58 -3.74 -3.05 -9.95
C ALA A 58 -3.42 -2.08 -11.11
N LYS A 59 -4.30 -1.11 -11.36
CA LYS A 59 -4.08 -0.05 -12.36
C LYS A 59 -2.98 0.94 -11.92
N LEU A 60 -2.95 1.28 -10.64
CA LEU A 60 -1.89 2.07 -10.01
C LEU A 60 -0.53 1.39 -10.19
N LEU A 61 -0.45 0.08 -9.92
CA LEU A 61 0.77 -0.71 -10.10
C LEU A 61 1.20 -0.79 -11.56
N SER A 62 0.26 -0.80 -12.52
CA SER A 62 0.60 -0.84 -13.95
C SER A 62 1.00 0.52 -14.53
N GLY A 63 0.46 1.62 -14.02
CA GLY A 63 0.75 2.99 -14.50
C GLY A 63 1.80 3.77 -13.68
N GLY A 64 2.01 3.40 -12.42
CA GLY A 64 2.75 4.20 -11.43
C GLY A 64 3.66 3.38 -10.52
N MET A 65 4.13 2.22 -10.97
CA MET A 65 4.96 1.28 -10.17
C MET A 65 6.14 1.96 -9.45
N GLY A 66 6.75 2.98 -10.06
CA GLY A 66 7.86 3.73 -9.44
C GLY A 66 7.44 4.40 -8.14
N LYS A 67 6.36 5.20 -8.19
CA LYS A 67 5.83 5.91 -7.03
C LYS A 67 5.32 4.96 -5.95
N VAL A 68 4.64 3.87 -6.35
CA VAL A 68 4.20 2.86 -5.38
C VAL A 68 5.37 2.22 -4.64
N LYS A 69 6.49 1.95 -5.33
CA LYS A 69 7.69 1.42 -4.68
C LYS A 69 8.27 2.40 -3.67
N GLU A 70 8.38 3.69 -4.02
CA GLU A 70 8.85 4.74 -3.11
C GLU A 70 8.02 4.75 -1.83
N VAL A 71 6.69 4.77 -1.96
CA VAL A 71 5.77 4.74 -0.82
C VAL A 71 5.95 3.48 0.04
N ILE A 72 6.11 2.31 -0.58
CA ILE A 72 6.34 1.06 0.18
C ILE A 72 7.67 1.09 0.93
N LEU A 73 8.72 1.66 0.34
CA LEU A 73 10.03 1.80 1.01
C LEU A 73 9.99 2.84 2.14
N GLU A 74 9.17 3.89 2.02
CA GLU A 74 8.90 4.84 3.10
C GLU A 74 8.16 4.18 4.27
N ILE A 75 7.18 3.33 3.98
CA ILE A 75 6.40 2.60 5.00
C ILE A 75 7.28 1.54 5.70
N PHE A 76 8.18 0.88 4.96
CA PHE A 76 9.07 -0.15 5.46
C PHE A 76 10.53 0.29 5.33
N PRO A 77 11.06 1.11 6.26
CA PRO A 77 12.44 1.62 6.17
C PRO A 77 13.51 0.51 6.18
N ASP A 78 13.18 -0.65 6.76
CA ASP A 78 14.07 -1.83 6.79
C ASP A 78 13.99 -2.70 5.51
N LEU A 79 13.24 -2.25 4.50
CA LEU A 79 13.09 -2.93 3.22
C LEU A 79 13.93 -2.25 2.15
N THR A 80 14.75 -3.02 1.44
CA THR A 80 15.50 -2.53 0.28
C THR A 80 14.76 -2.81 -1.03
N GLU A 81 15.14 -2.13 -2.11
CA GLU A 81 14.57 -2.38 -3.45
C GLU A 81 14.75 -3.84 -3.93
N GLU A 82 15.90 -4.46 -3.66
CA GLU A 82 16.14 -5.86 -4.04
C GLU A 82 15.21 -6.80 -3.27
N GLU A 83 14.99 -6.53 -1.99
CA GLU A 83 14.10 -7.31 -1.14
C GLU A 83 12.63 -7.10 -1.51
N LEU A 84 12.24 -5.87 -1.87
CA LEU A 84 10.91 -5.54 -2.38
C LEU A 84 10.56 -6.38 -3.62
N ARG A 85 11.51 -6.59 -4.54
CA ARG A 85 11.33 -7.47 -5.71
C ARG A 85 11.13 -8.95 -5.35
N ARG A 86 11.51 -9.35 -4.14
CA ARG A 86 11.35 -10.72 -3.62
C ARG A 86 10.11 -10.88 -2.74
N THR A 87 9.25 -9.86 -2.66
CA THR A 87 7.94 -9.94 -2.00
C THR A 87 6.89 -10.49 -2.97
N LYS A 88 5.78 -11.00 -2.43
CA LYS A 88 4.66 -11.45 -3.27
C LYS A 88 3.76 -10.28 -3.65
N ALA A 89 3.42 -10.16 -4.94
CA ALA A 89 2.52 -9.13 -5.44
C ALA A 89 1.18 -9.07 -4.69
N LYS A 90 0.62 -10.23 -4.31
CA LYS A 90 -0.62 -10.29 -3.51
C LYS A 90 -0.48 -9.61 -2.14
N GLU A 91 0.68 -9.73 -1.50
CA GLU A 91 0.94 -9.12 -0.17
C GLU A 91 1.13 -7.62 -0.32
N LEU A 92 1.85 -7.21 -1.38
CA LEU A 92 2.01 -5.81 -1.72
C LEU A 92 0.67 -5.11 -2.01
N ILE A 93 -0.22 -5.75 -2.78
CA ILE A 93 -1.58 -5.24 -3.03
C ILE A 93 -2.33 -5.07 -1.70
N SER A 94 -2.27 -6.07 -0.80
CA SER A 94 -2.93 -5.96 0.51
C SER A 94 -2.40 -4.78 1.34
N VAL A 95 -1.10 -4.52 1.32
CA VAL A 95 -0.50 -3.36 1.98
C VAL A 95 -1.02 -2.05 1.38
N VAL A 96 -0.99 -1.90 0.06
CA VAL A 96 -1.44 -0.65 -0.59
C VAL A 96 -2.93 -0.41 -0.34
N VAL A 97 -3.76 -1.45 -0.44
CA VAL A 97 -5.21 -1.38 -0.11
C VAL A 97 -5.42 -0.91 1.33
N ALA A 98 -4.66 -1.45 2.28
CA ALA A 98 -4.73 -1.07 3.68
C ALA A 98 -4.36 0.42 3.92
N VAL A 99 -3.31 0.91 3.25
CA VAL A 99 -2.87 2.31 3.33
C VAL A 99 -3.93 3.25 2.76
N LEU A 100 -4.51 2.91 1.61
CA LEU A 100 -5.56 3.72 0.97
C LEU A 100 -6.84 3.77 1.81
N LYS A 101 -7.30 2.62 2.32
CA LYS A 101 -8.47 2.57 3.22
C LYS A 101 -8.28 3.46 4.45
N TYR A 102 -7.09 3.41 5.04
CA TYR A 102 -6.75 4.29 6.16
C TYR A 102 -6.82 5.77 5.77
N GLY A 103 -6.26 6.13 4.61
CA GLY A 103 -6.37 7.46 4.04
C GLY A 103 -7.81 7.95 3.90
N PHE A 104 -8.68 7.14 3.29
CA PHE A 104 -10.10 7.48 3.10
C PHE A 104 -10.85 7.62 4.42
N THR A 105 -10.69 6.69 5.36
CA THR A 105 -11.34 6.77 6.67
C THR A 105 -10.90 8.01 7.45
N ASN A 106 -9.63 8.41 7.35
CA ASN A 106 -9.17 9.65 7.98
C ASN A 106 -9.71 10.90 7.29
N MET A 107 -9.85 10.89 5.96
CA MET A 107 -10.42 12.02 5.21
C MET A 107 -11.93 12.21 5.48
N GLU A 108 -12.71 11.13 5.58
CA GLU A 108 -14.14 11.22 5.96
C GLU A 108 -14.33 11.80 7.37
N ASN A 109 -13.45 11.45 8.31
CA ASN A 109 -13.47 12.00 9.67
C ASN A 109 -13.11 13.49 9.75
N VAL A 110 -12.44 14.03 8.74
CA VAL A 110 -12.17 15.48 8.61
C VAL A 110 -13.40 16.21 8.04
N GLY A 111 -14.18 15.57 7.17
CA GLY A 111 -15.41 16.13 6.59
C GLY A 111 -16.63 16.13 7.54
N SER A 112 -16.69 15.21 8.52
CA SER A 112 -17.80 15.12 9.48
C SER A 112 -17.67 16.05 10.70
N LYS A 113 -16.61 16.86 10.79
CA LYS A 113 -16.47 17.93 11.79
C LYS A 113 -16.56 19.30 11.11
N ASN A 114 -17.73 19.64 10.57
CA ASN A 114 -18.21 21.02 10.42
C ASN A 114 -19.73 21.04 10.26
#